data_AF-A0A529MFX4-F1
#
_entry.id   AF-A0A529MFX4-F1
#
_cell.length_a   1.000
_cell.length_b   1.000
_cell.length_c   1.000
_cell.angle_alpha   90.00
_cell.angle_beta   90.00
_cell.angle_gamma   90.00
#
_symmetry.space_group_name_H-M   'P 1'
#
loop_
_entity.id
_entity.type
_entity.pdbx_description
1 polymer ?
#
loop_
_entity_poly.entity_id
_entity_poly.type
_entity_poly.pdbx_seq_one_letter_code
_entity_poly.pdbx_strand_id
1 'polypeptide(L)'
;FGPWRGEDEGLVRTVLEYFQEATGVEIKYSSSENYEQQIVIDTQAGSPPNIAVLPQPGLIQDLASKGLLTPLGDDTAKWVKDNYGAGQSWVDLGTFK
;
A
#
# COMPACT_ATOMS: atom_id res chain seq x y z
N PHE A 1 1.81 1.63 -7.03
CA PHE A 1 0.68 0.96 -7.71
C PHE A 1 -0.58 1.19 -6.90
N GLY A 2 -1.69 1.60 -7.50
CA GLY A 2 -2.88 1.95 -6.73
C GLY A 2 -4.19 1.88 -7.52
N PRO A 3 -5.33 2.05 -6.82
CA PRO A 3 -6.65 1.89 -7.40
C PRO A 3 -7.11 3.10 -8.22
N TRP A 4 -6.44 4.25 -8.08
CA TRP A 4 -6.87 5.50 -8.70
C TRP A 4 -6.59 5.50 -10.21
N ARG A 5 -7.63 5.82 -10.99
CA ARG A 5 -7.65 5.87 -12.46
C ARG A 5 -8.48 7.07 -12.91
N GLY A 6 -8.29 7.51 -14.15
CA GLY A 6 -9.09 8.61 -14.71
C GLY A 6 -8.88 9.91 -13.93
N GLU A 7 -9.97 10.54 -13.49
CA GLU A 7 -9.89 11.79 -12.73
C GLU A 7 -9.17 11.62 -11.38
N ASP A 8 -9.44 10.52 -10.67
CA ASP A 8 -8.78 10.22 -9.40
C ASP A 8 -7.27 10.04 -9.55
N GLU A 9 -6.81 9.55 -10.71
CA GLU A 9 -5.38 9.46 -11.00
C GLU A 9 -4.75 10.86 -11.11
N GLY A 10 -5.44 11.83 -11.72
CA GLY A 10 -4.98 13.22 -11.73
C GLY A 10 -4.86 13.81 -10.32
N LEU A 11 -5.83 13.51 -9.46
CA LEU A 11 -5.84 13.98 -8.07
C LEU A 11 -4.69 13.37 -7.24
N VAL A 12 -4.48 12.05 -7.31
CA VAL A 12 -3.39 11.42 -6.56
C VAL A 12 -2.02 11.87 -7.10
N ARG A 13 -1.88 12.05 -8.41
CA ARG A 13 -0.64 12.55 -9.02
C ARG A 13 -0.27 13.94 -8.50
N THR A 14 -1.23 14.82 -8.29
CA THR A 14 -0.99 16.14 -7.69
C THR A 14 -0.32 16.00 -6.31
N VAL A 15 -0.82 15.09 -5.46
CA VAL A 15 -0.23 14.84 -4.13
C VAL A 15 1.18 14.24 -4.25
N LEU A 16 1.38 13.30 -5.18
CA LEU A 16 2.68 12.66 -5.41
C LEU A 16 3.72 13.64 -5.95
N GLU A 17 3.33 14.56 -6.84
CA GLU A 17 4.19 15.61 -7.39
C GLU A 17 4.72 16.52 -6.28
N TYR A 18 3.85 17.02 -5.39
CA TYR A 18 4.29 17.79 -4.21
C TYR A 18 5.27 17.00 -3.34
N PHE A 19 5.03 15.71 -3.13
CA PHE A 19 5.94 14.86 -2.37
C PHE A 19 7.29 14.70 -3.07
N GLN A 20 7.31 14.52 -4.39
CA GLN A 20 8.54 14.46 -5.19
C GLN A 20 9.32 15.77 -5.09
N GLU A 21 8.67 16.92 -5.23
CA GLU A 21 9.32 18.24 -5.09
C GLU A 21 9.91 18.45 -3.69
N ALA A 22 9.20 18.06 -2.64
CA ALA A 22 9.64 18.27 -1.26
C ALA A 22 10.79 17.34 -0.84
N THR A 23 10.89 16.15 -1.44
CA THR A 23 11.82 15.10 -0.99
C THR A 23 12.93 14.78 -1.99
N GLY A 24 12.77 15.17 -3.26
CA GLY A 24 13.70 14.88 -4.35
C GLY A 24 13.63 13.43 -4.87
N VAL A 25 12.66 12.63 -4.45
CA VAL A 25 12.52 11.24 -4.93
C VAL A 25 11.85 11.17 -6.29
N GLU A 26 12.12 10.10 -7.04
CA GLU A 26 11.39 9.76 -8.27
C GLU A 26 10.20 8.85 -7.93
N ILE A 27 8.99 9.21 -8.37
CA ILE A 27 7.80 8.38 -8.22
C ILE A 27 7.28 7.96 -9.59
N LYS A 28 7.04 6.66 -9.75
CA LYS A 28 6.35 6.08 -10.90
C LYS A 28 5.01 5.52 -10.44
N TYR A 29 3.93 6.24 -10.74
CA TYR A 29 2.58 5.77 -10.48
C TYR A 29 2.03 4.97 -11.66
N SER A 30 1.46 3.81 -11.36
CA SER A 30 0.76 2.93 -12.30
C SER A 30 -0.49 2.34 -11.65
N SER A 31 -1.46 1.99 -12.49
CA SER A 31 -2.74 1.37 -12.14
C SER A 31 -3.23 0.43 -13.25
N SER A 32 -4.24 -0.39 -12.97
CA SER A 32 -4.87 -1.36 -13.89
C SER A 32 -6.38 -1.46 -13.61
N GLU A 33 -7.19 -1.86 -14.60
CA GLU A 33 -8.62 -2.16 -14.36
C GLU A 33 -8.77 -3.37 -13.42
N ASN A 34 -7.89 -4.36 -13.57
CA ASN A 34 -7.84 -5.57 -12.76
C ASN A 34 -6.67 -5.52 -11.76
N TYR A 35 -6.43 -4.36 -11.14
CA TYR A 35 -5.21 -4.14 -10.36
C TYR A 35 -5.02 -5.13 -9.20
N GLU A 36 -6.10 -5.60 -8.54
CA GLU A 36 -6.01 -6.62 -7.49
C GLU A 36 -5.51 -7.98 -8.01
N GLN A 37 -5.84 -8.33 -9.25
CA GLN A 37 -5.28 -9.53 -9.89
C GLN A 37 -3.85 -9.26 -10.34
N GLN A 38 -3.58 -8.07 -10.88
CA GLN A 38 -2.26 -7.69 -11.36
C GLN A 38 -1.21 -7.69 -10.24
N ILE A 39 -1.54 -7.23 -9.03
CA ILE A 39 -0.58 -7.24 -7.91
C ILE A 39 -0.17 -8.66 -7.53
N VAL A 40 -1.08 -9.64 -7.62
CA VAL A 40 -0.77 -11.05 -7.37
C VAL A 40 0.17 -11.59 -8.45
N ILE A 41 -0.07 -11.24 -9.72
CA ILE A 41 0.79 -11.63 -10.84
C ILE A 41 2.19 -11.03 -10.68
N ASP A 42 2.28 -9.72 -10.45
CA ASP A 42 3.54 -8.99 -10.37
C ASP A 42 4.40 -9.45 -9.19
N THR A 43 3.78 -9.72 -8.04
CA THR A 43 4.48 -10.25 -6.86
C THR A 43 4.98 -11.68 -7.08
N GLN A 44 4.20 -12.55 -7.73
CA GLN A 44 4.62 -13.91 -8.08
C GLN A 44 5.70 -13.96 -9.16
N ALA A 45 5.67 -13.01 -10.10
CA ALA A 45 6.67 -12.87 -11.15
C ALA A 45 8.00 -12.27 -10.64
N GLY A 46 8.06 -11.83 -9.37
CA GLY A 46 9.25 -11.21 -8.79
C GLY A 46 9.47 -9.77 -9.22
N SER A 47 8.44 -9.10 -9.76
CA SER A 47 8.47 -7.70 -10.17
C SER A 47 7.41 -6.85 -9.46
N PRO A 48 7.28 -6.90 -8.12
CA PRO A 48 6.27 -6.13 -7.41
C PRO A 48 6.59 -4.62 -7.44
N PRO A 49 5.57 -3.76 -7.28
CA PRO A 49 5.80 -2.34 -6.99
C PRO A 49 6.43 -2.17 -5.60
N ASN A 50 7.14 -1.06 -5.39
CA ASN A 50 7.67 -0.74 -4.05
C ASN A 50 6.57 -0.46 -3.02
N ILE A 51 5.46 0.16 -3.46
CA ILE A 51 4.29 0.47 -2.63
C ILE A 51 3.02 0.14 -3.43
N ALA A 52 2.10 -0.58 -2.78
CA ALA A 52 0.77 -0.88 -3.30
C ALA A 52 -0.31 -0.40 -2.31
N VAL A 53 -1.36 0.23 -2.83
CA VAL A 53 -2.56 0.56 -2.06
C VAL A 53 -3.66 -0.40 -2.47
N LEU A 54 -4.11 -1.23 -1.53
CA LEU A 54 -5.11 -2.28 -1.75
C LEU A 54 -6.26 -2.08 -0.74
N PRO A 55 -7.53 -2.07 -1.17
CA PRO A 55 -8.70 -1.87 -0.34
C PRO A 55 -9.20 -3.17 0.29
N GLN A 56 -8.83 -4.34 -0.24
CA GLN A 56 -9.29 -5.65 0.24
C GLN A 56 -8.32 -6.23 1.28
N PRO A 57 -8.68 -6.26 2.59
CA PRO A 57 -7.79 -6.80 3.62
C PRO A 57 -7.47 -8.29 3.43
N GLY A 58 -8.43 -9.06 2.89
CA GLY A 58 -8.22 -10.49 2.62
C GLY A 58 -7.14 -10.74 1.56
N LEU A 59 -7.02 -9.88 0.55
CA LEU A 59 -5.94 -9.96 -0.43
C LEU A 59 -4.58 -9.65 0.22
N ILE A 60 -4.54 -8.62 1.08
CA ILE A 60 -3.31 -8.27 1.81
C ILE A 60 -2.90 -9.44 2.71
N GLN A 61 -3.85 -10.08 3.40
CA GLN A 61 -3.60 -11.27 4.21
C GLN A 61 -3.05 -12.45 3.39
N ASP A 62 -3.60 -12.71 2.20
CA ASP A 62 -3.10 -13.76 1.30
C ASP A 62 -1.66 -13.47 0.85
N LEU A 63 -1.35 -12.22 0.46
CA LEU A 63 0.01 -11.79 0.14
C LEU A 63 0.97 -11.93 1.34
N ALA A 64 0.52 -11.59 2.54
CA ALA A 64 1.29 -11.74 3.77
C ALA A 64 1.63 -13.21 4.05
N SER A 65 0.65 -14.10 3.92
CA SER A 65 0.83 -15.55 4.12
C SER A 65 1.85 -16.17 3.16
N LYS A 66 2.09 -15.53 2.01
CA LYS A 66 3.07 -15.91 0.98
C LYS A 66 4.44 -15.25 1.19
N GLY A 67 4.60 -14.42 2.22
CA GLY A 67 5.84 -13.70 2.50
C GLY A 67 6.12 -12.53 1.54
N LEU A 68 5.08 -11.99 0.89
CA LEU A 68 5.21 -10.97 -0.16
C LEU A 68 5.09 -9.53 0.38
N LEU A 69 4.96 -9.35 1.70
CA LEU A 69 4.90 -8.05 2.35
C LEU A 69 6.14 -7.78 3.21
N THR A 70 6.52 -6.50 3.29
CA THR A 70 7.58 -6.04 4.20
C THR A 70 6.95 -5.57 5.53
N PRO A 71 7.32 -6.15 6.69
CA PRO A 71 6.82 -5.69 7.98
C PRO A 71 7.31 -4.27 8.31
N LEU A 72 6.41 -3.43 8.84
CA LEU A 72 6.74 -2.06 9.29
C LEU A 72 7.28 -1.99 10.73
N GLY A 73 7.22 -3.10 11.48
CA GLY A 73 7.79 -3.23 12.83
C GLY A 73 6.93 -2.67 13.97
N ASP A 74 7.36 -2.98 15.20
CA ASP A 74 6.63 -2.70 16.44
C ASP A 74 6.49 -1.19 16.73
N ASP A 75 7.46 -0.37 16.31
CA ASP A 75 7.41 1.08 16.48
C ASP A 75 6.22 1.68 15.72
N THR A 76 5.96 1.19 14.50
CA THR A 76 4.81 1.61 13.69
C THR A 76 3.51 1.16 14.35
N ALA A 77 3.45 -0.08 14.82
CA ALA A 77 2.27 -0.60 15.53
C ALA A 77 1.97 0.23 16.80
N LYS A 78 3.00 0.55 17.58
CA LYS A 78 2.88 1.41 18.76
C LYS A 78 2.38 2.81 18.39
N TRP A 79 2.95 3.42 17.35
CA TRP A 79 2.55 4.75 16.91
C TRP A 79 1.07 4.78 16.49
N VAL A 80 0.62 3.79 15.70
CA VAL A 80 -0.80 3.69 15.30
C VAL A 80 -1.70 3.52 16.52
N LYS A 81 -1.33 2.65 17.47
CA LYS A 81 -2.08 2.42 18.69
C LYS A 81 -2.28 3.68 19.52
N ASP A 82 -1.24 4.50 19.65
CA ASP A 82 -1.24 5.66 20.53
C ASP A 82 -1.90 6.89 19.88
N ASN A 83 -1.90 6.99 18.54
CA ASN A 83 -2.32 8.20 17.82
C ASN A 83 -3.70 8.08 17.13
N TYR A 84 -4.30 6.89 17.05
CA TYR A 84 -5.62 6.70 16.43
C TYR A 84 -6.69 6.34 17.46
N GLY A 85 -7.91 6.90 17.33
CA GLY A 85 -8.99 6.70 18.31
C GLY A 85 -9.45 5.24 18.48
N ALA A 86 -9.26 4.40 17.45
CA ALA A 86 -9.46 2.95 17.49
C ALA A 86 -8.12 2.21 17.37
N GLY A 87 -7.07 2.73 18.03
CA GLY A 87 -5.68 2.38 17.77
C GLY A 87 -5.39 0.88 17.75
N GLN A 88 -5.84 0.13 18.75
CA GLN A 88 -5.64 -1.33 18.77
C GLN A 88 -6.36 -2.02 17.59
N SER A 89 -7.58 -1.60 17.24
CA SER A 89 -8.30 -2.16 16.09
C SER A 89 -7.57 -1.92 14.77
N TRP A 90 -6.91 -0.77 14.61
CA TRP A 90 -6.08 -0.49 13.44
C TRP A 90 -4.82 -1.35 13.39
N VAL A 91 -4.15 -1.55 14.54
CA VAL A 91 -3.01 -2.47 14.64
C VAL A 91 -3.43 -3.90 14.27
N ASP A 92 -4.55 -4.37 14.82
CA ASP A 92 -5.04 -5.73 14.57
C ASP A 92 -5.44 -5.91 13.10
N LEU A 93 -6.03 -4.89 12.46
CA LEU A 93 -6.39 -4.93 11.03
C LEU A 93 -5.16 -5.02 10.11
N GLY A 94 -4.05 -4.39 10.48
CA GLY A 94 -2.81 -4.38 9.71
C GLY A 94 -1.83 -5.52 10.05
N THR A 95 -2.17 -6.36 11.02
CA THR A 95 -1.30 -7.46 11.49
C THR A 95 -1.81 -8.80 10.97
N PHE A 96 -1.00 -9.47 10.15
CA PHE A 96 -1.32 -10.78 9.58
C PHE A 96 -0.48 -11.87 10.26
N LYS A 97 -1.00 -13.10 10.29
CA LYS A 97 -0.34 -14.28 10.87
C LYS A 97 0.36 -15.11 9.82
#